data_AF-A0A396NK04-F1
#
_entry.id   AF-A0A396NK04-F1
#
_cell.length_a   1.000
_cell.length_b   1.000
_cell.length_c   1.000
_cell.angle_alpha   90.00
_cell.angle_beta   90.00
_cell.angle_gamma   90.00
#
_symmetry.space_group_name_H-M   'P 1'
#
loop_
_entity.id
_entity.type
_entity.pdbx_description
1 polymer ?
#
loop_
_entity_poly.entity_id
_entity_poly.type
_entity_poly.pdbx_seq_one_letter_code
_entity_poly.pdbx_strand_id
1 'polypeptide(L)'
;MKKIEKNHDFIFPKVKNDGRIVGRKTYGKVLIILRICNKGGTILDFSDVLIIIIVILALLCVGMYYLNKKGMKKMIQAQDFIDQNRTTVQIFVIDKRQEKPSPSNMPKAVYEQMPKSAKIRKTNLVRAKVGPQIVTLMCDKPVYQVLPVKKNVKVDLAGMYIVGITGMNLEDKKKKTLSEKVVTSANKTMKKQSEKAKK
;
A
#
# COMPACT_ATOMS: atom_id res chain seq x y z
N MET A 1 -18.76 -43.44 18.33
CA MET A 1 -18.75 -41.97 18.54
C MET A 1 -17.38 -41.43 18.16
N LYS A 2 -17.33 -40.42 17.26
CA LYS A 2 -16.37 -39.28 17.13
C LYS A 2 -14.92 -39.49 17.64
N LYS A 3 -13.83 -39.15 16.95
CA LYS A 3 -13.63 -38.16 15.87
C LYS A 3 -12.22 -38.29 15.26
N ILE A 4 -12.22 -38.30 13.93
CA ILE A 4 -11.21 -37.97 12.92
C ILE A 4 -10.18 -36.89 13.33
N GLU A 5 -8.88 -37.13 13.09
CA GLU A 5 -7.89 -36.08 12.78
C GLU A 5 -6.75 -36.64 11.89
N LYS A 6 -6.91 -36.58 10.55
CA LYS A 6 -6.10 -35.82 9.57
C LYS A 6 -4.59 -36.16 9.61
N ASN A 7 -4.05 -37.04 8.76
CA ASN A 7 -3.76 -36.83 7.34
C ASN A 7 -3.19 -35.43 7.02
N HIS A 8 -1.87 -35.33 6.82
CA HIS A 8 -1.25 -34.96 5.53
C HIS A 8 0.26 -34.67 5.68
N ASP A 9 1.05 -35.54 5.04
CA ASP A 9 2.25 -35.22 4.26
C ASP A 9 3.51 -34.71 4.98
N PHE A 10 4.23 -35.66 5.59
CA PHE A 10 5.68 -35.58 5.75
C PHE A 10 6.34 -35.69 4.36
N ILE A 11 6.49 -34.56 3.67
CA ILE A 11 7.25 -34.48 2.42
C ILE A 11 8.74 -34.58 2.76
N PHE A 12 9.31 -35.76 2.50
CA PHE A 12 10.74 -35.98 2.43
C PHE A 12 11.40 -35.00 1.44
N PRO A 13 12.42 -34.22 1.84
CA PRO A 13 13.31 -33.65 0.85
C PRO A 13 14.26 -34.74 0.36
N LYS A 14 14.10 -35.15 -0.91
CA LYS A 14 15.07 -35.97 -1.64
C LYS A 14 16.47 -35.37 -1.51
N VAL A 15 17.41 -36.18 -1.05
CA VAL A 15 18.85 -35.95 -1.19
C VAL A 15 19.18 -36.02 -2.69
N LYS A 16 19.63 -34.89 -3.27
CA LYS A 16 20.32 -34.88 -4.56
C LYS A 16 21.82 -35.06 -4.34
N ASN A 17 22.43 -35.80 -5.25
CA ASN A 17 23.71 -36.50 -5.13
C ASN A 17 24.95 -35.64 -5.43
N ASP A 18 24.87 -34.32 -5.24
CA ASP A 18 25.92 -33.40 -5.71
C ASP A 18 26.32 -32.47 -4.56
N GLY A 19 27.44 -32.78 -3.90
CA GLY A 19 27.84 -32.22 -2.62
C GLY A 19 28.18 -30.72 -2.62
N ARG A 20 27.18 -29.84 -2.55
CA ARG A 20 27.37 -28.42 -2.20
C ARG A 20 26.27 -27.89 -1.27
N ILE A 21 26.61 -27.78 0.01
CA ILE A 21 25.79 -27.10 1.02
C ILE A 21 26.16 -25.61 1.01
N VAL A 22 25.35 -24.80 0.33
CA VAL A 22 25.42 -23.34 0.38
C VAL A 22 24.54 -22.85 1.54
N GLY A 23 25.12 -22.10 2.49
CA GLY A 23 24.35 -21.30 3.45
C GLY A 23 24.49 -21.63 4.94
N ARG A 24 25.70 -21.94 5.43
CA ARG A 24 25.99 -22.26 6.84
C ARG A 24 25.79 -21.13 7.88
N LYS A 25 25.31 -19.92 7.56
CA LYS A 25 25.36 -18.78 8.50
C LYS A 25 24.09 -18.46 9.30
N THR A 26 22.91 -18.94 8.90
CA THR A 26 21.65 -18.46 9.52
C THR A 26 21.14 -19.36 10.65
N TYR A 27 21.39 -20.67 10.60
CA TYR A 27 20.83 -21.62 11.57
C TYR A 27 21.65 -21.74 12.86
N GLY A 28 22.95 -21.39 12.84
CA GLY A 28 23.82 -21.49 14.02
C GLY A 28 23.42 -20.54 15.15
N LYS A 29 23.03 -19.30 14.82
CA LYS A 29 22.60 -18.31 15.83
C LYS A 29 21.25 -18.68 16.46
N VAL A 30 20.32 -19.19 15.65
CA VAL A 30 19.01 -19.64 16.12
C VAL A 30 19.15 -20.88 17.01
N LEU A 31 20.05 -21.81 16.66
CA LEU A 31 20.30 -23.03 17.44
C LEU A 31 21.02 -22.75 18.77
N ILE A 32 21.89 -21.73 18.83
CA ILE A 32 22.54 -21.29 20.07
C ILE A 32 21.52 -20.65 21.02
N ILE A 33 20.62 -19.79 20.52
CA ILE A 33 19.54 -19.20 21.32
C ILE A 33 18.61 -20.30 21.87
N LEU A 34 18.30 -21.33 21.07
CA LEU A 34 17.47 -22.47 21.49
C LEU A 34 18.16 -23.35 22.56
N ARG A 35 19.49 -23.44 22.55
CA ARG A 35 20.27 -24.24 23.51
C ARG A 35 20.47 -23.55 24.85
N ILE A 36 20.43 -22.22 24.91
CA ILE A 36 20.46 -21.45 26.17
C ILE A 36 19.12 -21.59 26.93
N CYS A 37 17.99 -21.74 26.23
CA CYS A 37 16.67 -21.90 26.85
C CYS A 37 16.48 -23.23 27.60
N ASN A 38 17.20 -24.30 27.23
CA ASN A 38 16.96 -25.63 27.80
C ASN A 38 17.80 -25.94 29.07
N LYS A 39 18.63 -24.99 29.53
CA LYS A 39 19.55 -25.20 30.66
C LYS A 39 19.22 -24.39 31.92
N GLY A 40 18.09 -23.68 31.95
CA GLY A 40 17.67 -22.83 33.07
C GLY A 40 16.29 -23.21 33.58
N GLY A 41 16.22 -24.24 34.41
CA GLY A 41 15.10 -24.43 35.32
C GLY A 41 15.23 -23.44 36.47
N THR A 42 14.70 -22.23 36.30
CA THR A 42 14.46 -21.29 37.39
C THR A 42 13.04 -20.78 37.30
N ILE A 43 12.37 -20.76 38.44
CA ILE A 43 11.00 -20.30 38.63
C ILE A 43 10.96 -18.85 38.13
N LEU A 44 10.07 -18.55 37.17
CA LEU A 44 9.96 -17.21 36.58
C LEU A 44 9.35 -16.26 37.61
N ASP A 45 10.19 -15.43 38.25
CA ASP A 45 9.72 -14.35 39.11
C ASP A 45 8.94 -13.31 38.28
N PHE A 46 7.95 -12.63 38.89
CA PHE A 46 7.13 -11.62 38.20
C PHE A 46 7.97 -10.52 37.51
N SER A 47 9.14 -10.19 38.07
CA SER A 47 10.11 -9.25 37.51
C SER A 47 10.75 -9.76 36.21
N ASP A 48 11.11 -11.05 36.14
CA ASP A 48 11.72 -11.65 34.94
C ASP A 48 10.71 -11.76 33.80
N VAL A 49 9.47 -12.13 34.12
CA VAL A 49 8.36 -12.15 33.15
C VAL A 49 8.15 -10.75 32.56
N LEU A 50 8.18 -9.70 33.39
CA LEU A 50 8.01 -8.31 32.95
C LEU A 50 9.16 -7.85 32.03
N ILE A 51 10.40 -8.21 32.36
CA ILE A 51 11.57 -7.89 31.52
C ILE A 51 11.49 -8.60 30.17
N ILE A 52 11.14 -9.89 30.15
CA ILE A 52 11.01 -10.68 28.91
C ILE A 52 9.94 -10.07 27.99
N ILE A 53 8.81 -9.64 28.53
CA ILE A 53 7.73 -8.98 27.76
C ILE A 53 8.23 -7.68 27.12
N ILE A 54 8.97 -6.85 27.85
CA ILE A 54 9.53 -5.60 27.33
C ILE A 54 10.50 -5.87 26.17
N VAL A 55 11.36 -6.89 26.31
CA VAL A 55 12.31 -7.28 25.26
C VAL A 55 11.59 -7.75 24.00
N ILE A 56 10.54 -8.57 24.14
CA ILE A 56 9.73 -9.03 23.00
C ILE A 56 9.01 -7.86 22.33
N LEU A 57 8.43 -6.94 23.10
CA LEU A 57 7.74 -5.76 22.59
C LEU A 57 8.70 -4.84 21.81
N ALA A 58 9.92 -4.65 22.32
CA ALA A 58 10.96 -3.88 21.64
C ALA A 58 11.34 -4.49 20.29
N LEU A 59 11.52 -5.82 20.22
CA LEU A 59 11.82 -6.51 18.96
C LEU A 59 10.68 -6.39 17.94
N LEU A 60 9.42 -6.47 18.39
CA LEU A 60 8.25 -6.31 17.52
C LEU A 60 8.13 -4.89 16.97
N CYS A 61 8.38 -3.87 17.80
CA CYS A 61 8.42 -2.46 17.38
C CYS A 61 9.51 -2.20 16.34
N VAL A 62 10.72 -2.74 16.53
CA VAL A 62 11.83 -2.59 15.56
C VAL A 62 11.51 -3.28 14.24
N GLY A 63 10.95 -4.50 14.28
CA GLY A 63 10.51 -5.22 13.08
C GLY A 63 9.45 -4.47 12.28
N MET A 64 8.41 -3.98 12.97
CA MET A 64 7.34 -3.20 12.35
C MET A 64 7.84 -1.87 11.77
N TYR A 65 8.72 -1.16 12.49
CA TYR A 65 9.31 0.11 12.03
C TYR A 65 10.04 -0.04 10.69
N TYR A 66 10.83 -1.11 10.52
CA TYR A 66 11.58 -1.34 9.28
C TYR A 66 10.66 -1.65 8.09
N LEU A 67 9.63 -2.48 8.30
CA LEU A 67 8.64 -2.76 7.27
C LEU A 67 7.87 -1.51 6.85
N ASN A 68 7.48 -0.66 7.81
CA ASN A 68 6.80 0.60 7.56
C ASN A 68 7.67 1.56 6.72
N LYS A 69 8.94 1.74 7.11
CA LYS A 69 9.89 2.61 6.39
C LYS A 69 10.12 2.16 4.95
N LYS A 70 10.17 0.84 4.70
CA LYS A 70 10.31 0.29 3.35
C LYS A 70 9.05 0.52 2.50
N GLY A 71 7.85 0.42 3.09
CA GLY A 71 6.58 0.69 2.42
C GLY A 71 6.44 2.15 2.00
N MET A 72 6.74 3.08 2.90
CA MET A 72 6.65 4.52 2.65
C MET A 72 7.53 4.98 1.48
N LYS A 73 8.76 4.45 1.36
CA LYS A 73 9.66 4.81 0.25
C LYS A 73 9.08 4.46 -1.13
N LYS A 74 8.44 3.29 -1.26
CA LYS A 74 7.82 2.87 -2.53
C LYS A 74 6.62 3.72 -2.89
N MET A 75 5.81 4.11 -1.90
CA MET A 75 4.66 4.99 -2.11
C MET A 75 5.10 6.38 -2.56
N ILE A 76 6.12 6.96 -1.90
CA ILE A 76 6.65 8.28 -2.26
C ILE A 76 7.24 8.25 -3.67
N GLN A 77 8.05 7.25 -4.01
CA GLN A 77 8.61 7.13 -5.36
C GLN A 77 7.52 7.00 -6.43
N ALA A 78 6.45 6.24 -6.16
CA ALA A 78 5.32 6.13 -7.07
C ALA A 78 4.58 7.47 -7.23
N GLN A 79 4.39 8.22 -6.14
CA GLN A 79 3.75 9.53 -6.18
C GLN A 79 4.61 10.56 -6.93
N ASP A 80 5.91 10.61 -6.65
CA ASP A 80 6.85 11.51 -7.33
C ASP A 80 6.88 11.22 -8.84
N PHE A 81 6.83 9.95 -9.24
CA PHE A 81 6.74 9.57 -10.64
C PHE A 81 5.43 10.01 -11.30
N ILE A 82 4.30 9.92 -10.58
CA ILE A 82 3.00 10.42 -11.04
C ILE A 82 3.07 11.95 -11.22
N ASP A 83 3.66 12.65 -10.26
CA ASP A 83 3.75 14.11 -10.27
C ASP A 83 4.72 14.64 -11.34
N GLN A 84 5.80 13.91 -11.63
CA GLN A 84 6.75 14.25 -12.70
C GLN A 84 6.13 14.16 -14.11
N ASN A 85 5.20 13.23 -14.34
CA ASN A 85 4.54 13.02 -15.63
C ASN A 85 3.22 13.81 -15.75
N ARG A 86 3.00 14.79 -14.88
CA ARG A 86 1.77 15.56 -14.80
C ARG A 86 1.68 16.54 -15.97
N THR A 87 0.58 16.44 -16.72
CA THR A 87 0.24 17.35 -17.82
C THR A 87 -1.14 17.94 -17.59
N THR A 88 -1.26 19.26 -17.65
CA THR A 88 -2.54 19.97 -17.46
C THR A 88 -3.33 19.99 -18.78
N VAL A 89 -4.52 19.41 -18.81
CA VAL A 89 -5.40 19.40 -19.98
C VAL A 89 -6.84 19.74 -19.63
N GLN A 90 -7.57 20.31 -20.59
CA GLN A 90 -9.00 20.57 -20.45
C GLN A 90 -9.76 19.32 -20.90
N ILE A 91 -10.64 18.81 -20.05
CA ILE A 91 -11.42 17.61 -20.33
C ILE A 91 -12.91 17.87 -20.15
N PHE A 92 -13.73 17.23 -20.99
CA PHE A 92 -15.17 17.18 -20.79
C PHE A 92 -15.54 15.88 -20.08
N VAL A 93 -15.99 15.99 -18.83
CA VAL A 93 -16.34 14.83 -18.01
C VAL A 93 -17.73 14.35 -18.40
N ILE A 94 -17.85 13.14 -18.95
CA ILE A 94 -19.12 12.58 -19.41
C ILE A 94 -19.84 11.91 -18.26
N ASP A 95 -19.18 10.90 -17.66
CA ASP A 95 -19.77 10.03 -16.64
C ASP A 95 -18.72 9.59 -15.63
N LYS A 96 -19.19 9.24 -14.43
CA LYS A 96 -18.41 8.79 -13.29
C LYS A 96 -18.98 7.48 -12.79
N ARG A 97 -18.17 6.42 -12.84
CA ARG A 97 -18.59 5.08 -12.44
C ARG A 97 -17.55 4.40 -11.56
N GLN A 98 -18.03 3.58 -10.63
CA GLN A 98 -17.20 2.69 -9.83
C GLN A 98 -17.36 1.27 -10.33
N GLU A 99 -16.46 0.87 -11.23
CA GLU A 99 -16.47 -0.46 -11.85
C GLU A 99 -15.16 -1.19 -11.59
N LYS A 100 -15.16 -2.50 -11.84
CA LYS A 100 -13.92 -3.27 -11.81
C LYS A 100 -13.09 -2.91 -13.05
N PRO A 101 -11.75 -2.78 -12.93
CA PRO A 101 -10.89 -2.69 -14.10
C PRO A 101 -11.18 -3.87 -15.01
N SER A 102 -11.56 -3.56 -16.24
CA SER A 102 -11.88 -4.52 -17.29
C SER A 102 -11.08 -4.14 -18.53
N PRO A 103 -10.69 -5.09 -19.39
CA PRO A 103 -10.07 -4.77 -20.69
C PRO A 103 -10.95 -3.92 -21.60
N SER A 104 -12.25 -3.78 -21.31
CA SER A 104 -13.15 -2.85 -22.00
C SER A 104 -12.99 -1.39 -21.53
N ASN A 105 -12.56 -1.20 -20.28
CA ASN A 105 -12.54 0.10 -19.61
C ASN A 105 -11.14 0.71 -19.59
N MET A 106 -10.11 -0.05 -19.97
CA MET A 106 -8.71 0.35 -19.89
C MET A 106 -7.93 -0.29 -21.05
N PRO A 107 -6.92 0.39 -21.63
CA PRO A 107 -6.02 -0.19 -22.63
C PRO A 107 -5.43 -1.51 -22.14
N LYS A 108 -5.42 -2.53 -23.00
CA LYS A 108 -4.99 -3.90 -22.67
C LYS A 108 -3.60 -3.93 -22.03
N ALA A 109 -2.66 -3.11 -22.53
CA ALA A 109 -1.31 -3.00 -21.99
C ALA A 109 -1.28 -2.59 -20.49
N VAL A 110 -2.12 -1.65 -20.08
CA VAL A 110 -2.18 -1.16 -18.69
C VAL A 110 -2.91 -2.18 -17.80
N TYR A 111 -3.94 -2.84 -18.33
CA TYR A 111 -4.67 -3.89 -17.60
C TYR A 111 -3.81 -5.12 -17.30
N GLU A 112 -2.92 -5.51 -18.21
CA GLU A 112 -2.01 -6.64 -18.02
C GLU A 112 -0.97 -6.35 -16.94
N GLN A 113 -0.38 -5.16 -16.95
CA GLN A 113 0.63 -4.72 -15.97
C GLN A 113 0.07 -4.49 -14.56
N MET A 114 -1.25 -4.35 -14.41
CA MET A 114 -1.87 -4.12 -13.11
C MET A 114 -1.68 -5.32 -12.16
N PRO A 115 -1.33 -5.12 -10.87
CA PRO A 115 -1.26 -6.23 -9.92
C PRO A 115 -2.63 -6.88 -9.73
N LYS A 116 -2.67 -8.20 -9.49
CA LYS A 116 -3.92 -8.98 -9.32
C LYS A 116 -4.87 -8.37 -8.27
N SER A 117 -4.32 -7.78 -7.21
CA SER A 117 -5.09 -7.11 -6.16
C SER A 117 -5.85 -5.87 -6.66
N ALA A 118 -5.31 -5.14 -7.63
CA ALA A 118 -5.95 -3.97 -8.22
C ALA A 118 -7.08 -4.37 -9.18
N LYS A 119 -6.95 -5.50 -9.90
CA LYS A 119 -7.97 -6.00 -10.84
C LYS A 119 -9.29 -6.38 -10.16
N ILE A 120 -9.23 -6.80 -8.90
CA ILE A 120 -10.40 -7.29 -8.16
C ILE A 120 -11.18 -6.13 -7.51
N ARG A 121 -10.49 -5.04 -7.16
CA ARG A 121 -11.08 -3.90 -6.45
C ARG A 121 -11.86 -3.01 -7.41
N LYS A 122 -12.99 -2.47 -6.94
CA LYS A 122 -13.71 -1.41 -7.67
C LYS A 122 -12.85 -0.14 -7.66
N THR A 123 -12.67 0.47 -8.83
CA THR A 123 -11.87 1.67 -9.01
C THR A 123 -12.74 2.83 -9.45
N ASN A 124 -12.40 4.06 -9.05
CA ASN A 124 -13.13 5.25 -9.49
C ASN A 124 -12.70 5.59 -10.92
N LEU A 125 -13.59 5.30 -11.87
CA LEU A 125 -13.39 5.52 -13.30
C LEU A 125 -14.21 6.74 -13.73
N VAL A 126 -13.59 7.59 -14.55
CA VAL A 126 -14.18 8.79 -15.12
C VAL A 126 -14.08 8.68 -16.63
N ARG A 127 -15.21 8.62 -17.32
CA ARG A 127 -15.24 8.70 -18.78
C ARG A 127 -15.18 10.17 -19.16
N ALA A 128 -14.12 10.58 -19.83
CA ALA A 128 -13.90 11.97 -20.22
C ALA A 128 -13.47 12.07 -21.67
N LYS A 129 -13.89 13.14 -22.33
CA LYS A 129 -13.40 13.52 -23.64
C LYS A 129 -12.15 14.38 -23.43
N VAL A 130 -11.00 13.85 -23.82
CA VAL A 130 -9.70 14.53 -23.80
C VAL A 130 -9.41 14.94 -25.23
N GLY A 131 -9.62 16.22 -25.55
CA GLY A 131 -9.57 16.72 -26.92
C GLY A 131 -10.59 16.00 -27.82
N PRO A 132 -10.16 15.26 -28.87
CA PRO A 132 -11.07 14.54 -29.76
C PRO A 132 -11.50 13.16 -29.23
N GLN A 133 -10.71 12.52 -28.37
CA GLN A 133 -10.90 11.11 -28.00
C GLN A 133 -11.64 10.95 -26.66
N ILE A 134 -12.50 9.93 -26.55
CA ILE A 134 -13.17 9.54 -25.30
C ILE A 134 -12.32 8.47 -24.63
N VAL A 135 -11.80 8.80 -23.44
CA VAL A 135 -10.96 7.90 -22.66
C VAL A 135 -11.56 7.70 -21.27
N THR A 136 -11.25 6.56 -20.68
CA THR A 136 -11.60 6.27 -19.29
C THR A 136 -10.37 6.53 -18.42
N LEU A 137 -10.51 7.45 -17.48
CA LEU A 137 -9.45 7.90 -16.58
C LEU A 137 -9.70 7.37 -15.17
N MET A 138 -8.62 7.09 -14.45
CA MET A 138 -8.63 6.70 -13.04
C MET A 138 -8.49 7.92 -12.16
N CYS A 139 -9.12 7.91 -10.98
CA CYS A 139 -8.97 9.01 -10.05
C CYS A 139 -9.01 8.59 -8.57
N ASP A 140 -8.40 9.45 -7.75
CA ASP A 140 -8.48 9.36 -6.31
C ASP A 140 -9.88 9.69 -5.78
N LYS A 141 -10.21 9.11 -4.63
CA LYS A 141 -11.49 9.31 -3.93
C LYS A 141 -11.82 10.80 -3.64
N PRO A 142 -10.88 11.66 -3.19
CA PRO A 142 -11.14 13.10 -3.06
C PRO A 142 -11.47 13.76 -4.41
N VAL A 143 -10.69 13.48 -5.46
CA VAL A 143 -10.88 14.07 -6.79
C VAL A 143 -12.21 13.63 -7.41
N TYR A 144 -12.57 12.36 -7.25
CA TYR A 144 -13.84 11.81 -7.76
C TYR A 144 -15.06 12.52 -7.20
N GLN A 145 -15.02 12.97 -5.94
CA GLN A 145 -16.15 13.62 -5.29
C GLN A 145 -16.37 15.06 -5.77
N VAL A 146 -15.28 15.79 -6.02
CA VAL A 146 -15.32 17.21 -6.38
C VAL A 146 -15.52 17.45 -7.87
N LEU A 147 -15.16 16.48 -8.71
CA LEU A 147 -15.26 16.61 -10.16
C LEU A 147 -16.74 16.81 -10.58
N PRO A 148 -17.13 17.80 -11.38
CA PRO A 148 -18.48 17.89 -11.91
C PRO A 148 -18.67 16.95 -13.12
N VAL A 149 -19.87 16.40 -13.29
CA VAL A 149 -20.27 15.66 -14.50
C VAL A 149 -20.86 16.63 -15.53
N LYS A 150 -20.74 16.29 -16.82
CA LYS A 150 -21.24 17.06 -17.98
C LYS A 150 -20.68 18.48 -18.11
N LYS A 151 -19.50 18.73 -17.55
CA LYS A 151 -18.82 20.04 -17.60
C LYS A 151 -17.39 19.90 -18.11
N ASN A 152 -16.89 20.98 -18.71
CA ASN A 152 -15.48 21.14 -19.04
C ASN A 152 -14.70 21.55 -17.79
N VAL A 153 -13.61 20.84 -17.50
CA VAL A 153 -12.78 21.06 -16.33
C VAL A 153 -11.32 20.97 -16.73
N LYS A 154 -10.50 21.88 -16.20
CA LYS A 154 -9.04 21.78 -16.28
C LYS A 154 -8.56 20.79 -15.23
N VAL A 155 -7.93 19.72 -15.65
CA VAL A 155 -7.42 18.67 -14.77
C VAL A 155 -5.98 18.36 -15.11
N ASP A 156 -5.29 17.75 -14.15
CA ASP A 156 -3.93 17.30 -14.36
C ASP A 156 -3.90 15.79 -14.51
N LEU A 157 -3.42 15.37 -15.68
CA LEU A 157 -3.32 13.98 -16.06
C LEU A 157 -1.89 13.50 -15.95
N ALA A 158 -1.71 12.33 -15.33
CA ALA A 158 -0.51 11.52 -15.44
C ALA A 158 -0.89 10.26 -16.22
N GLY A 159 -0.80 10.34 -17.56
CA GLY A 159 -1.28 9.29 -18.46
C GLY A 159 -2.78 9.01 -18.27
N MET A 160 -3.11 7.84 -17.71
CA MET A 160 -4.49 7.42 -17.43
C MET A 160 -5.03 7.88 -16.07
N TYR A 161 -4.24 8.56 -15.26
CA TYR A 161 -4.59 8.93 -13.89
C TYR A 161 -4.85 10.43 -13.76
N ILE A 162 -5.91 10.80 -13.05
CA ILE A 162 -6.21 12.20 -12.68
C ILE A 162 -5.60 12.47 -11.30
N VAL A 163 -4.57 13.31 -11.27
CA VAL A 163 -3.88 13.69 -10.03
C VAL A 163 -4.66 14.76 -9.27
N GLY A 164 -5.14 15.77 -10.00
CA GLY A 164 -5.78 16.94 -9.43
C GLY A 164 -6.65 17.70 -10.41
N ILE A 165 -7.47 18.59 -9.87
CA ILE A 165 -8.23 19.58 -10.61
C ILE A 165 -7.49 20.91 -10.52
N THR A 166 -7.16 21.51 -11.65
CA THR A 166 -6.49 22.82 -11.70
C THR A 166 -7.55 23.89 -11.97
N GLY A 167 -7.72 24.85 -11.06
CA GLY A 167 -8.65 25.97 -11.25
C GLY A 167 -10.09 25.74 -10.77
N MET A 168 -10.38 24.64 -10.07
CA MET A 168 -11.56 24.55 -9.20
C MET A 168 -11.09 24.62 -7.76
N ASN A 169 -11.48 25.66 -7.04
CA ASN A 169 -11.23 25.78 -5.62
C ASN A 169 -11.97 24.64 -4.91
N LEU A 170 -11.24 23.77 -4.21
CA LEU A 170 -11.74 22.58 -3.50
C LEU A 170 -12.70 22.93 -2.34
N GLU A 171 -12.96 24.23 -2.12
CA GLU A 171 -13.73 24.72 -0.98
C GLU A 171 -15.25 24.80 -1.22
N ASP A 172 -15.74 24.78 -2.46
CA ASP A 172 -17.13 25.24 -2.73
C ASP A 172 -18.19 24.17 -2.98
N LYS A 173 -17.91 22.86 -2.94
CA LYS A 173 -18.93 21.84 -3.29
C LYS A 173 -19.11 20.63 -2.36
N LYS A 174 -18.44 20.56 -1.22
CA LYS A 174 -18.84 19.58 -0.19
C LYS A 174 -18.50 20.08 1.21
N LYS A 175 -19.52 20.23 2.06
CA LYS A 175 -19.40 20.55 3.48
C LYS A 175 -18.23 19.77 4.08
N LYS A 176 -17.18 20.48 4.50
CA LYS A 176 -16.02 19.96 5.26
C LYS A 176 -16.55 19.28 6.52
N THR A 177 -16.77 17.96 6.49
CA THR A 177 -17.04 17.19 7.70
C THR A 177 -15.75 17.14 8.53
N LEU A 178 -15.89 17.34 9.84
CA LEU A 178 -14.80 17.55 10.82
C LEU A 178 -13.62 16.56 10.70
N SER A 179 -13.88 15.34 10.26
CA SER A 179 -12.88 14.30 9.99
C SER A 179 -11.84 14.71 8.94
N GLU A 180 -12.21 15.51 7.93
CA GLU A 180 -11.31 15.97 6.87
C GLU A 180 -10.34 17.06 7.36
N LYS A 181 -10.75 17.87 8.37
CA LYS A 181 -9.84 18.80 9.05
C LYS A 181 -8.80 18.07 9.90
N VAL A 182 -9.17 16.94 10.52
CA VAL A 182 -8.25 16.12 11.33
C VAL A 182 -7.24 15.41 10.43
N VAL A 183 -7.67 14.84 9.30
CA VAL A 183 -6.78 14.18 8.34
C VAL A 183 -5.83 15.18 7.67
N THR A 184 -6.31 16.38 7.32
CA THR A 184 -5.45 17.42 6.72
C THR A 184 -4.40 17.96 7.71
N SER A 185 -4.78 18.06 8.99
CA SER A 185 -3.85 18.49 10.06
C SER A 185 -2.82 17.38 10.37
N ALA A 186 -3.24 16.12 10.41
CA ALA A 186 -2.34 14.98 10.60
C ALA A 186 -1.35 14.84 9.44
N ASN A 187 -1.79 15.03 8.19
CA ASN A 187 -0.90 14.92 7.02
C ASN A 187 0.11 16.09 6.96
N LYS A 188 -0.29 17.31 7.37
CA LYS A 188 0.64 18.45 7.54
C LYS A 188 1.66 18.21 8.66
N THR A 189 1.24 17.64 9.79
CA THR A 189 2.15 17.30 10.91
C THR A 189 3.10 16.18 10.54
N MET A 190 2.65 15.16 9.79
CA MET A 190 3.49 14.10 9.25
C MET A 190 4.51 14.62 8.22
N LYS A 191 4.13 15.59 7.37
CA LYS A 191 5.06 16.24 6.43
C LYS A 191 6.12 17.09 7.15
N LYS A 192 5.76 17.81 8.23
CA LYS A 192 6.72 18.54 9.08
C LYS A 192 7.64 17.61 9.87
N GLN A 193 7.16 16.44 10.32
CA GLN A 193 7.98 15.44 11.00
C GLN A 193 8.93 14.72 10.02
N SER A 194 8.53 14.51 8.76
CA SER A 194 9.41 13.92 7.74
C SER A 194 10.49 14.87 7.24
N GLU A 195 10.28 16.19 7.29
CA GLU A 195 11.32 17.20 7.07
C GLU A 195 12.30 17.33 8.24
N LYS A 196 11.82 17.27 9.49
CA LYS A 196 12.69 17.29 10.68
C LYS A 196 13.55 16.03 10.84
N ALA A 197 13.11 14.88 10.31
CA ALA A 197 13.87 13.64 10.32
C ALA A 197 14.88 13.50 9.15
N LYS A 198 14.90 14.48 8.24
CA LYS A 198 15.85 14.56 7.10
C LYS A 198 16.97 15.59 7.31
N LYS A 199 16.91 16.38 8.40
CA LYS A 199 17.95 17.31 8.84
C LYS A 199 18.71 16.68 9.99
#